data_AF-A0A2M7YN25-F1
#
_entry.id   AF-A0A2M7YN25-F1
#
_cell.length_a   1.000
_cell.length_b   1.000
_cell.length_c   1.000
_cell.angle_alpha   90.00
_cell.angle_beta   90.00
_cell.angle_gamma   90.00
#
_symmetry.space_group_name_H-M   'P 1'
#
loop_
_entity.id
_entity.type
_entity.pdbx_description
1 polymer ?
#
loop_
_entity_poly.entity_id
_entity_poly.type
_entity_poly.pdbx_seq_one_letter_code
_entity_poly.pdbx_strand_id
1 'polypeptide(L)'
;MNNFKKYMNNEMPEQNDEESDKNQEQINEEDLVKEIDSINEKARQEIREQLKKGLIKKPTERMISQEEQERVREVVRKALTIGIWPVKSISMQDVEEVKKEGLWETPGWDKRWKLACTILRDPLDKVSGEEDRGFFEVPNLEEKDITPRFSGPEKLFEGVVCLNNGVPPDKMRFKGYSADLKKEKGDEK
;
A
#
# COMPACT_ATOMS: atom_id res chain seq x y z
N MET A 1 45.12 2.65 60.59
CA MET A 1 45.61 2.48 59.20
C MET A 1 44.44 1.98 58.34
N ASN A 2 44.37 2.42 57.08
CA ASN A 2 43.27 2.33 56.09
C ASN A 2 42.22 3.46 56.21
N ASN A 3 42.38 4.64 55.59
CA ASN A 3 42.43 5.07 54.17
C ASN A 3 41.13 4.80 53.35
N PHE A 4 40.33 5.84 53.06
CA PHE A 4 40.18 6.51 51.74
C PHE A 4 38.85 7.26 51.56
N LYS A 5 38.91 8.30 50.70
CA LYS A 5 37.87 9.20 50.12
C LYS A 5 37.78 10.56 50.83
N LYS A 6 37.75 11.70 50.12
CA LYS A 6 37.46 11.99 48.71
C LYS A 6 37.96 13.42 48.44
N TYR A 7 38.65 13.66 47.32
CA TYR A 7 38.91 15.00 46.82
C TYR A 7 38.52 15.10 45.35
N MET A 8 38.09 16.32 45.02
CA MET A 8 38.02 16.98 43.71
C MET A 8 36.69 16.86 42.96
N ASN A 9 35.93 17.95 43.13
CA ASN A 9 35.07 18.52 42.11
C ASN A 9 35.88 18.76 40.84
N ASN A 10 35.35 18.29 39.71
CA ASN A 10 35.59 18.90 38.41
C ASN A 10 34.20 19.03 37.76
N GLU A 11 33.78 20.27 37.59
CA GLU A 11 32.62 20.66 36.80
C GLU A 11 32.88 20.24 35.34
N MET A 12 32.02 19.37 34.81
CA MET A 12 31.91 19.14 33.38
C MET A 12 30.88 20.14 32.83
N PRO A 13 31.14 20.83 31.71
CA PRO A 13 30.11 21.60 31.05
C PRO A 13 29.08 20.62 30.46
N GLU A 14 27.84 20.73 30.91
CA GLU A 14 26.69 20.11 30.25
C GLU A 14 26.62 20.65 28.82
N GLN A 15 26.94 19.81 27.84
CA GLN A 15 26.57 20.05 26.46
C GLN A 15 25.07 19.82 26.36
N ASN A 16 24.30 20.90 26.39
CA ASN A 16 22.94 20.94 25.90
C ASN A 16 22.99 20.68 24.38
N ASP A 17 22.90 19.42 23.98
CA ASP A 17 22.47 19.05 22.64
C ASP A 17 20.94 19.21 22.57
N GLU A 18 20.46 20.46 22.64
CA GLU A 18 19.07 20.80 22.36
C GLU A 18 18.87 21.00 20.85
N GLU A 19 18.06 20.10 20.31
CA GLU A 19 17.19 20.28 19.14
C GLU A 19 17.87 20.59 17.80
N SER A 20 18.40 19.55 17.17
CA SER A 20 18.18 19.41 15.73
C SER A 20 16.72 19.01 15.50
N ASP A 21 15.81 19.98 15.58
CA ASP A 21 14.43 19.85 15.08
C ASP A 21 14.51 19.75 13.55
N LYS A 22 14.90 18.57 13.07
CA LYS A 22 14.68 18.19 11.69
C LYS A 22 13.17 18.08 11.57
N ASN A 23 12.56 19.01 10.85
CA ASN A 23 11.24 18.85 10.25
C ASN A 23 11.14 17.44 9.67
N GLN A 24 10.62 16.48 10.44
CA GLN A 24 10.19 15.21 9.92
C GLN A 24 8.91 15.54 9.18
N GLU A 25 9.00 15.57 7.86
CA GLU A 25 7.85 15.69 6.97
C GLU A 25 6.82 14.65 7.44
N GLN A 26 5.70 15.12 7.99
CA GLN A 26 4.62 14.25 8.44
C GLN A 26 4.03 13.60 7.19
N ILE A 27 4.36 12.33 6.99
CA ILE A 27 3.81 11.52 5.92
C ILE A 27 2.30 11.41 6.15
N ASN A 28 1.49 11.90 5.22
CA ASN A 28 0.04 11.77 5.24
C ASN A 28 -0.47 11.09 3.96
N GLU A 29 -1.70 10.56 4.01
CA GLU A 29 -2.30 9.80 2.90
C GLU A 29 -2.45 10.63 1.62
N GLU A 30 -2.88 11.88 1.73
CA GLU A 30 -3.14 12.75 0.57
C GLU A 30 -1.87 12.98 -0.26
N ASP A 31 -0.73 13.16 0.39
CA ASP A 31 0.54 13.36 -0.30
C ASP A 31 1.04 12.08 -0.99
N LEU A 32 0.76 10.90 -0.42
CA LEU A 32 1.03 9.63 -1.07
C LEU A 32 0.16 9.42 -2.32
N VAL A 33 -1.11 9.81 -2.27
CA VAL A 33 -2.01 9.76 -3.44
C VAL A 33 -1.52 10.72 -4.52
N LYS A 34 -1.15 11.97 -4.18
CA LYS A 34 -0.55 12.93 -5.12
C LYS A 34 0.74 12.39 -5.74
N GLU A 35 1.55 11.65 -4.97
CA GLU A 35 2.77 11.04 -5.49
C GLU A 35 2.46 9.96 -6.54
N ILE A 36 1.45 9.12 -6.31
CA ILE A 36 0.95 8.13 -7.30
C ILE A 36 0.49 8.85 -8.57
N ASP A 37 -0.29 9.91 -8.43
CA ASP A 37 -0.79 10.68 -9.58
C ASP A 37 0.35 11.30 -10.38
N SER A 38 1.37 11.82 -9.70
CA SER A 38 2.58 12.34 -10.35
C SER A 38 3.35 11.26 -11.11
N ILE A 39 3.51 10.08 -10.52
CA ILE A 39 4.14 8.92 -11.19
C ILE A 39 3.33 8.54 -12.44
N ASN A 40 2.02 8.45 -12.31
CA ASN A 40 1.13 8.04 -13.39
C ASN A 40 1.08 9.08 -14.52
N GLU A 41 1.08 10.38 -14.22
CA GLU A 41 1.10 11.42 -15.27
C GLU A 41 2.43 11.40 -16.04
N LYS A 42 3.57 11.20 -15.36
CA LYS A 42 4.86 11.00 -16.05
C LYS A 42 4.81 9.80 -16.99
N ALA A 43 4.26 8.67 -16.55
CA ALA A 43 4.09 7.48 -17.39
C ALA A 43 3.20 7.75 -18.60
N ARG A 44 2.08 8.48 -18.43
CA ARG A 44 1.20 8.89 -19.54
C ARG A 44 1.91 9.79 -20.55
N GLN A 45 2.71 10.75 -20.08
CA GLN A 45 3.50 11.63 -20.94
C GLN A 45 4.53 10.83 -21.75
N GLU A 46 5.23 9.89 -21.11
CA GLU A 46 6.19 9.01 -21.77
C GLU A 46 5.51 8.18 -22.87
N ILE A 47 4.31 7.62 -22.61
CA ILE A 47 3.52 6.89 -23.61
C ILE A 47 3.20 7.79 -24.81
N ARG A 48 2.71 9.01 -24.56
CA ARG A 48 2.37 9.98 -25.62
C ARG A 48 3.60 10.29 -26.48
N GLU A 49 4.76 10.47 -25.88
CA GLU A 49 6.01 10.71 -26.61
C GLU A 49 6.47 9.51 -27.44
N GLN A 50 6.45 8.30 -26.86
CA GLN A 50 6.87 7.10 -27.56
C GLN A 50 5.95 6.78 -28.74
N LEU A 51 4.63 7.01 -28.60
CA LEU A 51 3.67 6.92 -29.70
C LEU A 51 3.98 7.94 -30.80
N LYS A 52 4.24 9.20 -30.43
CA LYS A 52 4.59 10.26 -31.38
C LYS A 52 5.89 9.97 -32.14
N LYS A 53 6.87 9.34 -31.48
CA LYS A 53 8.15 8.91 -32.06
C LYS A 53 8.04 7.58 -32.83
N GLY A 54 6.88 6.90 -32.80
CA GLY A 54 6.68 5.59 -33.43
C GLY A 54 7.44 4.44 -32.77
N LEU A 55 7.93 4.62 -31.54
CA LEU A 55 8.69 3.61 -30.79
C LEU A 55 7.78 2.49 -30.26
N ILE A 56 6.52 2.83 -29.98
CA ILE A 56 5.44 1.88 -29.68
C ILE A 56 4.25 2.20 -30.57
N LYS A 57 3.43 1.18 -30.86
CA LYS A 57 2.18 1.33 -31.63
C LYS A 57 0.96 1.45 -30.73
N LYS A 58 1.04 0.90 -29.51
CA LYS A 58 -0.05 0.87 -28.53
C LYS A 58 0.50 1.06 -27.11
N PRO A 59 -0.29 1.64 -26.18
CA PRO A 59 0.14 1.85 -24.79
C PRO A 59 0.65 0.58 -24.08
N THR A 60 0.07 -0.59 -24.42
CA THR A 60 0.40 -1.89 -23.80
C THR A 60 1.84 -2.34 -24.03
N GLU A 61 2.50 -1.78 -25.03
CA GLU A 61 3.90 -2.09 -25.39
C GLU A 61 4.90 -1.32 -24.51
N ARG A 62 4.44 -0.36 -23.69
CA ARG A 62 5.28 0.36 -22.73
C ARG A 62 6.04 -0.60 -21.81
N MET A 63 7.32 -0.32 -21.55
CA MET A 63 8.07 -0.95 -20.48
C MET A 63 8.06 -0.10 -19.20
N ILE A 64 7.86 -0.71 -18.04
CA ILE A 64 7.89 -0.03 -16.73
C ILE A 64 9.37 0.11 -16.33
N SER A 65 9.83 1.33 -16.04
CA SER A 65 11.24 1.56 -15.67
C SER A 65 11.55 1.06 -14.26
N GLN A 66 12.83 0.82 -13.96
CA GLN A 66 13.26 0.45 -12.60
C GLN A 66 12.99 1.59 -11.61
N GLU A 67 13.26 2.84 -11.99
CA GLU A 67 12.98 4.02 -11.18
C GLU A 67 11.49 4.13 -10.83
N GLU A 68 10.59 3.90 -11.79
CA GLU A 68 9.14 3.89 -11.54
C GLU A 68 8.75 2.81 -10.54
N GLN A 69 9.30 1.60 -10.67
CA GLN A 69 9.05 0.51 -9.73
C GLN A 69 9.56 0.84 -8.32
N GLU A 70 10.74 1.44 -8.20
CA GLU A 70 11.33 1.84 -6.92
C GLU A 70 10.50 2.93 -6.24
N ARG A 71 10.07 3.94 -6.98
CA ARG A 71 9.21 5.02 -6.44
C ARG A 71 7.87 4.48 -5.98
N VAL A 72 7.23 3.61 -6.76
CA VAL A 72 5.96 2.97 -6.34
C VAL A 72 6.15 2.11 -5.09
N ARG A 73 7.25 1.36 -4.99
CA ARG A 73 7.57 0.59 -3.76
C ARG A 73 7.79 1.51 -2.55
N GLU A 74 8.43 2.65 -2.74
CA GLU A 74 8.63 3.63 -1.68
C GLU A 74 7.29 4.21 -1.18
N VAL A 75 6.39 4.59 -2.08
CA VAL A 75 5.03 5.04 -1.73
C VAL A 75 4.29 3.98 -0.91
N VAL A 76 4.33 2.73 -1.38
CA VAL A 76 3.72 1.60 -0.67
C VAL A 76 4.33 1.40 0.72
N ARG A 77 5.66 1.48 0.84
CA ARG A 77 6.35 1.40 2.14
C ARG A 77 5.92 2.51 3.09
N LYS A 78 5.82 3.75 2.60
CA LYS A 78 5.35 4.90 3.38
C LYS A 78 3.90 4.70 3.86
N ALA A 79 3.01 4.20 2.99
CA ALA A 79 1.63 3.88 3.35
C ALA A 79 1.54 2.88 4.52
N LEU A 80 2.29 1.77 4.43
CA LEU A 80 2.36 0.77 5.51
C LEU A 80 2.90 1.38 6.82
N THR A 81 3.90 2.27 6.72
CA THR A 81 4.53 2.92 7.89
C THR A 81 3.53 3.78 8.68
N ILE A 82 2.60 4.43 7.99
CA ILE A 82 1.54 5.23 8.62
C ILE A 82 0.25 4.45 8.89
N GLY A 83 0.27 3.11 8.74
CA GLY A 83 -0.83 2.23 9.10
C GLY A 83 -1.94 2.10 8.03
N ILE A 84 -1.65 2.44 6.77
CA ILE A 84 -2.56 2.19 5.65
C ILE A 84 -2.28 0.79 5.10
N TRP A 85 -3.21 -0.13 5.37
CA TRP A 85 -3.03 -1.54 5.09
C TRP A 85 -3.79 -2.00 3.85
N PRO A 86 -3.31 -3.02 3.12
CA PRO A 86 -4.01 -3.58 1.97
C PRO A 86 -5.40 -4.14 2.34
N VAL A 87 -6.39 -3.89 1.50
CA VAL A 87 -7.76 -4.39 1.66
C VAL A 87 -8.15 -5.29 0.50
N LYS A 88 -8.68 -6.47 0.82
CA LYS A 88 -9.23 -7.45 -0.13
C LYS A 88 -10.75 -7.41 -0.10
N SER A 89 -11.38 -7.33 -1.26
CA SER A 89 -12.82 -7.52 -1.41
C SER A 89 -13.15 -8.96 -1.82
N ILE A 90 -14.11 -9.56 -1.14
CA ILE A 90 -14.53 -10.97 -1.27
C ILE A 90 -16.04 -11.01 -1.52
N SER A 91 -16.54 -11.95 -2.33
CA SER A 91 -17.99 -12.12 -2.50
C SER A 91 -18.63 -12.43 -1.15
N MET A 92 -19.82 -11.90 -0.87
CA MET A 92 -20.54 -12.17 0.38
C MET A 92 -20.66 -13.67 0.69
N GLN A 93 -20.81 -14.51 -0.35
CA GLN A 93 -20.97 -15.96 -0.21
C GLN A 93 -19.73 -16.65 0.37
N ASP A 94 -18.54 -16.10 0.10
CA ASP A 94 -17.25 -16.68 0.50
C ASP A 94 -16.73 -16.11 1.84
N VAL A 95 -17.40 -15.11 2.42
CA VAL A 95 -16.92 -14.40 3.62
C VAL A 95 -16.74 -15.33 4.81
N GLU A 96 -17.68 -16.25 5.06
CA GLU A 96 -17.62 -17.17 6.20
C GLU A 96 -16.51 -18.22 6.01
N GLU A 97 -16.28 -18.67 4.78
CA GLU A 97 -15.15 -19.55 4.45
C GLU A 97 -13.83 -18.83 4.69
N VAL A 98 -13.68 -17.61 4.18
CA VAL A 98 -12.47 -16.80 4.40
C VAL A 98 -12.22 -16.55 5.88
N LYS A 99 -13.24 -16.21 6.68
CA LYS A 99 -13.09 -16.04 8.14
C LYS A 99 -12.55 -17.28 8.84
N LYS A 100 -12.88 -18.46 8.34
CA LYS A 100 -12.48 -19.74 8.93
C LYS A 100 -11.11 -20.21 8.42
N GLU A 101 -10.87 -20.09 7.12
CA GLU A 101 -9.74 -20.71 6.47
C GLU A 101 -8.60 -19.72 6.21
N GLY A 102 -8.91 -18.46 5.94
CA GLY A 102 -7.98 -17.41 5.60
C GLY A 102 -8.16 -16.93 4.16
N LEU A 103 -7.39 -15.93 3.76
CA LEU A 103 -7.26 -15.54 2.36
C LEU A 103 -6.21 -16.43 1.69
N TRP A 104 -6.69 -17.39 0.91
CA TRP A 104 -5.84 -18.25 0.09
C TRP A 104 -6.20 -18.07 -1.38
N GLU A 105 -5.24 -18.39 -2.25
CA GLU A 105 -5.54 -18.49 -3.67
C GLU A 105 -5.92 -19.91 -4.03
N THR A 106 -7.09 -20.05 -4.64
CA THR A 106 -7.36 -21.13 -5.58
C THR A 106 -6.74 -20.75 -6.93
N PRO A 107 -5.90 -21.61 -7.55
CA PRO A 107 -5.17 -21.24 -8.76
C PRO A 107 -6.13 -20.97 -9.93
N GLY A 108 -5.98 -19.79 -10.52
CA GLY A 108 -6.60 -19.45 -11.81
C GLY A 108 -5.96 -20.21 -12.98
N TRP A 109 -6.63 -20.16 -14.14
CA TRP A 109 -6.22 -20.85 -15.37
C TRP A 109 -4.82 -20.47 -15.90
N ASP A 110 -4.26 -19.32 -15.47
CA ASP A 110 -2.94 -18.82 -15.88
C ASP A 110 -1.80 -19.18 -14.91
N LYS A 111 -2.10 -19.94 -13.84
CA LYS A 111 -1.15 -20.38 -12.80
C LYS A 111 -0.39 -19.24 -12.11
N ARG A 112 -0.87 -17.99 -12.18
CA ARG A 112 -0.24 -16.86 -11.50
C ARG A 112 -0.95 -16.60 -10.17
N TRP A 113 -0.17 -16.72 -9.11
CA TRP A 113 -0.62 -16.63 -7.73
C TRP A 113 -0.54 -15.18 -7.26
N LYS A 114 -1.62 -14.38 -7.34
CA LYS A 114 -1.70 -13.06 -6.66
C LYS A 114 -3.08 -12.69 -6.07
N LEU A 115 -3.19 -12.69 -4.73
CA LEU A 115 -4.24 -12.01 -3.96
C LEU A 115 -4.12 -10.50 -4.18
N ALA A 116 -4.80 -10.00 -5.20
CA ALA A 116 -4.83 -8.56 -5.45
C ALA A 116 -5.69 -7.84 -4.40
N CYS A 117 -5.10 -6.85 -3.75
CA CYS A 117 -5.68 -5.98 -2.73
C CYS A 117 -5.53 -4.52 -3.16
N THR A 118 -6.42 -3.65 -2.71
CA THR A 118 -6.23 -2.20 -2.86
C THR A 118 -5.39 -1.64 -1.71
N ILE A 119 -4.63 -0.59 -1.97
CA ILE A 119 -3.89 0.23 -1.00
C ILE A 119 -3.87 1.67 -1.52
N LEU A 120 -4.06 2.67 -0.65
CA LEU A 120 -4.18 4.08 -1.06
C LEU A 120 -5.25 4.32 -2.14
N ARG A 121 -6.25 3.45 -2.18
CA ARG A 121 -7.40 3.53 -3.05
C ARG A 121 -8.60 2.97 -2.31
N ASP A 122 -9.74 3.62 -2.51
CA ASP A 122 -10.99 3.15 -1.97
C ASP A 122 -11.27 1.71 -2.45
N PRO A 123 -11.37 0.73 -1.54
CA PRO A 123 -11.73 -0.63 -1.93
C PRO A 123 -13.12 -0.74 -2.57
N LEU A 124 -14.02 0.24 -2.33
CA LEU A 124 -15.36 0.28 -2.93
C LEU A 124 -15.33 0.60 -4.43
N ASP A 125 -14.31 1.32 -4.94
CA ASP A 125 -14.17 1.64 -6.37
C ASP A 125 -14.14 0.39 -7.27
N LYS A 126 -13.70 -0.75 -6.73
CA LYS A 126 -13.59 -2.01 -7.46
C LYS A 126 -14.85 -2.88 -7.34
N VAL A 127 -15.85 -2.45 -6.56
CA VAL A 127 -17.14 -3.13 -6.44
C VAL A 127 -18.09 -2.59 -7.50
N SER A 128 -18.06 -3.19 -8.69
CA SER A 128 -19.02 -2.91 -9.75
C SER A 128 -20.26 -3.81 -9.62
N GLY A 129 -21.46 -3.21 -9.67
CA GLY A 129 -22.73 -3.94 -9.69
C GLY A 129 -23.48 -3.95 -8.35
N GLU A 130 -24.50 -4.81 -8.26
CA GLU A 130 -25.39 -4.93 -7.10
C GLU A 130 -24.92 -5.95 -6.05
N GLU A 131 -23.85 -6.71 -6.34
CA GLU A 131 -23.36 -7.76 -5.45
C GLU A 131 -22.67 -7.15 -4.22
N ASP A 132 -23.22 -7.44 -3.04
CA ASP A 132 -22.58 -7.07 -1.78
C ASP A 132 -21.30 -7.89 -1.55
N ARG A 133 -20.29 -7.27 -0.95
CA ARG A 133 -18.96 -7.83 -0.78
C ARG A 133 -18.46 -7.61 0.64
N GLY A 134 -17.75 -8.59 1.18
CA GLY A 134 -17.01 -8.44 2.43
C GLY A 134 -15.61 -7.89 2.21
N PHE A 135 -15.12 -7.09 3.16
CA PHE A 135 -13.79 -6.49 3.08
C PHE A 135 -12.90 -6.98 4.20
N PHE A 136 -11.70 -7.45 3.84
CA PHE A 136 -10.68 -7.92 4.76
C PHE A 136 -9.42 -7.07 4.60
N GLU A 137 -9.06 -6.36 5.65
CA GLU A 137 -7.79 -5.65 5.75
C GLU A 137 -6.71 -6.59 6.28
N VAL A 138 -5.48 -6.46 5.78
CA VAL A 138 -4.34 -7.27 6.21
C VAL A 138 -3.31 -6.38 6.91
N PRO A 139 -3.44 -6.16 8.24
CA PRO A 139 -2.55 -5.27 8.98
C PRO A 139 -1.16 -5.86 9.19
N ASN A 140 -0.20 -4.99 9.52
CA ASN A 140 1.18 -5.35 9.90
C ASN A 140 1.94 -6.13 8.83
N LEU A 141 1.64 -5.90 7.55
CA LEU A 141 2.44 -6.43 6.44
C LEU A 141 3.75 -5.66 6.30
N GLU A 142 4.82 -6.38 5.95
CA GLU A 142 6.06 -5.75 5.52
C GLU A 142 6.06 -5.53 3.99
N GLU A 143 6.86 -4.58 3.51
CA GLU A 143 6.98 -4.30 2.06
C GLU A 143 7.40 -5.55 1.26
N LYS A 144 8.23 -6.42 1.85
CA LYS A 144 8.68 -7.67 1.22
C LYS A 144 7.54 -8.67 0.96
N ASP A 145 6.43 -8.55 1.69
CA ASP A 145 5.30 -9.48 1.61
C ASP A 145 4.32 -9.10 0.49
N ILE A 146 4.53 -7.94 -0.14
CA ILE A 146 3.66 -7.41 -1.18
C ILE A 146 4.44 -6.99 -2.42
N THR A 147 3.75 -7.02 -3.57
CA THR A 147 4.30 -6.55 -4.84
C THR A 147 3.32 -5.55 -5.46
N PRO A 148 3.74 -4.32 -5.81
CA PRO A 148 2.91 -3.41 -6.56
C PRO A 148 2.42 -4.01 -7.88
N ARG A 149 1.14 -3.81 -8.19
CA ARG A 149 0.53 -4.28 -9.44
C ARG A 149 0.27 -3.10 -10.35
N PHE A 150 0.94 -3.12 -11.50
CA PHE A 150 0.65 -2.22 -12.60
C PHE A 150 -0.42 -2.84 -13.48
N SER A 151 -1.48 -2.09 -13.77
CA SER A 151 -2.66 -2.58 -14.50
C SER A 151 -3.08 -1.64 -15.61
N GLY A 152 -4.03 -2.10 -16.42
CA GLY A 152 -4.56 -1.36 -17.55
C GLY A 152 -3.62 -1.33 -18.77
N PRO A 153 -4.07 -0.74 -19.88
CA PRO A 153 -3.30 -0.69 -21.11
C PRO A 153 -2.04 0.17 -20.99
N GLU A 154 -2.04 1.16 -20.11
CA GLU A 154 -0.91 2.07 -19.90
C GLU A 154 0.08 1.55 -18.84
N LYS A 155 -0.22 0.41 -18.19
CA LYS A 155 0.57 -0.18 -17.10
C LYS A 155 0.82 0.81 -15.96
N LEU A 156 -0.22 1.47 -15.49
CA LEU A 156 -0.16 2.43 -14.38
C LEU A 156 -0.32 1.73 -13.03
N PHE A 157 0.18 2.36 -11.97
CA PHE A 157 -0.09 1.91 -10.60
C PHE A 157 -1.38 2.54 -10.09
N GLU A 158 -2.42 1.73 -9.90
CA GLU A 158 -3.75 2.20 -9.48
C GLU A 158 -4.05 1.95 -7.99
N GLY A 159 -3.03 1.94 -7.14
CA GLY A 159 -3.21 1.59 -5.72
C GLY A 159 -3.61 0.13 -5.53
N VAL A 160 -3.02 -0.78 -6.31
CA VAL A 160 -3.27 -2.22 -6.19
C VAL A 160 -1.96 -2.94 -5.91
N VAL A 161 -1.94 -3.73 -4.85
CA VAL A 161 -0.81 -4.58 -4.49
C VAL A 161 -1.24 -6.04 -4.52
N CYS A 162 -0.27 -6.92 -4.72
CA CYS A 162 -0.46 -8.35 -4.65
C CYS A 162 0.24 -8.89 -3.42
N LEU A 163 -0.46 -9.65 -2.59
CA LEU A 163 0.18 -10.37 -1.50
C LEU A 163 0.97 -11.55 -2.09
N ASN A 164 2.19 -11.74 -1.61
CA ASN A 164 3.07 -12.79 -2.11
C ASN A 164 2.71 -14.18 -1.54
N ASN A 165 1.97 -14.22 -0.43
CA ASN A 165 1.55 -15.44 0.27
C ASN A 165 0.07 -15.35 0.69
N GLY A 166 -0.52 -16.49 1.04
CA GLY A 166 -1.82 -16.54 1.71
C GLY A 166 -1.77 -15.90 3.10
N VAL A 167 -2.93 -15.43 3.56
CA VAL A 167 -3.08 -14.75 4.86
C VAL A 167 -3.98 -15.60 5.76
N PRO A 168 -3.47 -16.10 6.89
CA PRO A 168 -4.28 -16.87 7.82
C PRO A 168 -5.31 -15.97 8.55
N PRO A 169 -6.39 -16.55 9.11
CA PRO A 169 -7.48 -15.78 9.71
C PRO A 169 -7.09 -14.80 10.81
N ASP A 170 -6.09 -15.17 11.62
CA ASP A 170 -5.59 -14.36 12.74
C ASP A 170 -4.80 -13.12 12.30
N LYS A 171 -4.42 -13.05 11.02
CA LYS A 171 -3.66 -11.93 10.44
C LYS A 171 -4.51 -11.01 9.57
N MET A 172 -5.83 -11.15 9.60
CA MET A 172 -6.75 -10.30 8.84
C MET A 172 -7.84 -9.72 9.73
N ARG A 173 -8.34 -8.55 9.33
CA ARG A 173 -9.40 -7.82 10.02
C ARG A 173 -10.58 -7.64 9.09
N PHE A 174 -11.73 -8.21 9.45
CA PHE A 174 -12.98 -7.94 8.72
C PHE A 174 -13.43 -6.51 8.99
N LYS A 175 -13.66 -5.74 7.93
CA LYS A 175 -14.01 -4.32 7.98
C LYS A 175 -15.52 -4.06 7.84
N GLY A 176 -16.28 -5.05 7.38
CA GLY A 176 -17.71 -4.90 7.11
C GLY A 176 -18.06 -5.31 5.68
N TYR A 177 -19.35 -5.18 5.36
CA TYR A 177 -19.87 -5.38 4.01
C TYR A 177 -19.92 -4.07 3.23
N SER A 178 -20.05 -4.15 1.90
CA SER A 178 -20.07 -2.97 1.04
C SER A 178 -21.23 -2.04 1.35
N ALA A 179 -22.38 -2.61 1.75
CA ALA A 179 -23.55 -1.85 2.18
C ALA A 179 -23.26 -1.00 3.43
N ASP A 180 -22.54 -1.55 4.41
CA ASP A 180 -22.22 -0.85 5.66
C ASP A 180 -21.19 0.27 5.40
N LEU A 181 -20.13 -0.05 4.66
CA LEU A 181 -19.06 0.91 4.35
C LEU A 181 -19.54 2.09 3.50
N LYS A 182 -20.50 1.88 2.58
CA LYS A 182 -21.13 2.98 1.82
C LYS A 182 -21.92 3.93 2.71
N LYS A 183 -22.64 3.40 3.71
CA LYS A 183 -23.39 4.22 4.68
C LYS A 183 -22.46 5.08 5.53
N GLU A 184 -21.36 4.52 5.99
CA GLU A 184 -20.35 5.25 6.78
C GLU A 184 -19.73 6.42 6.01
N LYS A 185 -19.61 6.30 4.68
CA LYS A 185 -19.11 7.37 3.80
C LYS A 185 -20.14 8.45 3.47
N GLY A 186 -21.39 8.28 3.87
CA GLY A 186 -22.47 9.19 3.51
C GLY A 186 -22.97 9.00 2.08
N ASP A 187 -22.67 7.88 1.42
CA ASP A 187 -23.16 7.54 0.08
C ASP A 187 -24.60 6.97 0.12
N GLU A 188 -25.46 7.47 1.00
CA GLU A 188 -26.89 7.19 0.95
C GLU A 188 -27.61 8.16 -0.02
N LYS A 189 -27.67 7.71 -1.29
CA LYS A 189 -28.61 8.04 -2.38
C LYS A 189 -28.72 9.49 -2.86
#